data_AF-A0A1C7MED2-F1
#
_entry.id   AF-A0A1C7MED2-F1
#
_cell.length_a   1.000
_cell.length_b   1.000
_cell.length_c   1.000
_cell.angle_alpha   90.00
_cell.angle_beta   90.00
_cell.angle_gamma   90.00
#
_symmetry.space_group_name_H-M   'P 1'
#
loop_
_entity.id
_entity.type
_entity.pdbx_description
1 polymer ?
#
loop_
_entity_poly.entity_id
_entity_poly.type
_entity_poly.pdbx_seq_one_letter_code
_entity_poly.pdbx_strand_id
1 'polypeptide(L)'
;MLSPQPSMEGSLLPPNYFLPSIELVRAEAEQWRTLSNTGPGRLPKLFEWSCFVRVQDVSDELLEPVIFGLENTLDALFNHSNEKLLEFKIFQPGDDTMQKWYRLCINCLYKVQRHLYDPQIDRPAQAAMHLKTLIFLHAAPLSSQIQEPWMLIPDIYCSYADALVGTGIFTTETKVTLERVLQAIEASPEENNKVMKLRARANLSLVLDQLDVERDAQIAHTKWVANFLRRNPTAIDNSYLRLLLARPNFPPHPVLNALGTDWIENRKLTARALGLEKKCHVCRIHGVHKTLFRCSRCGCVNYCSPECQKVDWKYHKLSCSKISEFKREVQQLKDTDPEAAQMALDWSKWHDRSYNHIGHAYMHALGLKRDPSRGRTHVVVSEVEYTPHASKDPRFKFRIVRCGVFRLADMASTDLNRTRISDREKRSLRALAGGVRDMFDRVDNSNLREVDAVSMVDFTFGVEISGSNLMCRAIDRVTVEQLPYNSYWRKMLNKGPPPKPFTDFASLRDVEHVF
;
A
#
# COMPACT_ATOMS: atom_id res chain seq x y z
N MET A 1 6.68 -8.93 -1.84
CA MET A 1 7.45 -7.98 -1.01
C MET A 1 8.63 -8.71 -0.42
N LEU A 2 9.80 -8.54 -1.04
CA LEU A 2 11.06 -9.15 -0.62
C LEU A 2 11.58 -8.40 0.61
N SER A 3 12.10 -9.14 1.60
CA SER A 3 12.65 -8.57 2.83
C SER A 3 13.74 -7.54 2.51
N PRO A 4 13.73 -6.34 3.11
CA PRO A 4 14.83 -5.40 2.97
C PRO A 4 16.00 -5.93 3.82
N GLN A 5 16.87 -6.73 3.21
CA GLN A 5 18.27 -6.81 3.67
C GLN A 5 18.81 -5.37 3.72
N PRO A 6 19.58 -4.99 4.76
CA PRO A 6 20.19 -3.67 4.82
C PRO A 6 20.97 -3.44 3.53
N SER A 7 20.65 -2.36 2.82
CA SER A 7 21.27 -2.06 1.54
C SER A 7 22.79 -1.94 1.73
N MET A 8 23.56 -2.92 1.24
CA MET A 8 25.03 -2.80 1.15
C MET A 8 25.44 -1.54 0.36
N GLU A 9 24.51 -0.99 -0.43
CA GLU A 9 24.57 0.22 -1.25
C GLU A 9 25.10 1.45 -0.49
N GLY A 10 24.66 1.68 0.74
CA GLY A 10 25.10 2.85 1.53
C GLY A 10 26.52 2.71 2.11
N SER A 11 27.06 1.49 2.16
CA SER A 11 28.39 1.21 2.70
C SER A 11 29.51 1.19 1.66
N LEU A 12 29.14 1.20 0.37
CA LEU A 12 30.05 1.17 -0.76
C LEU A 12 30.39 2.57 -1.30
N LEU A 13 29.55 3.56 -1.01
CA LEU A 13 29.72 4.93 -1.47
C LEU A 13 30.19 5.84 -0.33
N PRO A 14 31.10 6.79 -0.60
CA PRO A 14 31.48 7.81 0.37
C PRO A 14 30.26 8.63 0.85
N PRO A 15 30.26 9.09 2.11
CA PRO A 15 29.28 10.09 2.54
C PRO A 15 29.47 11.35 1.67
N ASN A 16 28.43 11.73 0.93
CA ASN A 16 28.38 12.83 -0.08
C ASN A 16 28.69 12.44 -1.53
N TYR A 17 28.77 11.16 -1.86
CA TYR A 17 28.86 10.75 -3.26
C TYR A 17 27.49 10.82 -3.95
N PHE A 18 27.43 11.43 -5.14
CA PHE A 18 26.23 11.54 -5.97
C PHE A 18 26.36 10.66 -7.21
N LEU A 19 25.30 9.90 -7.50
CA LEU A 19 25.21 9.13 -8.74
C LEU A 19 25.23 10.05 -9.97
N PRO A 20 25.69 9.55 -11.14
CA PRO A 20 25.49 10.21 -12.42
C PRO A 20 24.04 10.66 -12.63
N SER A 21 23.85 11.80 -13.30
CA SER A 21 22.50 12.25 -13.67
C SER A 21 21.87 11.26 -14.63
N ILE A 22 20.55 11.08 -14.53
CA ILE A 22 19.83 10.08 -15.32
C ILE A 22 19.89 10.40 -16.82
N GLU A 23 20.01 11.67 -17.20
CA GLU A 23 20.17 12.12 -18.58
C GLU A 23 21.49 11.65 -19.18
N LEU A 24 22.58 11.71 -18.40
CA LEU A 24 23.90 11.21 -18.83
C LEU A 24 23.90 9.69 -18.98
N VAL A 25 23.25 8.99 -18.04
CA VAL A 25 23.09 7.54 -18.09
C VAL A 25 22.30 7.13 -19.34
N ARG A 26 21.20 7.83 -19.65
CA ARG A 26 20.41 7.60 -20.86
C ARG A 26 21.22 7.81 -22.14
N ALA A 27 22.01 8.87 -22.21
CA ALA A 27 22.86 9.15 -23.36
C ALA A 27 23.89 8.03 -23.63
N GLU A 28 24.50 7.47 -22.57
CA GLU A 28 25.39 6.31 -22.70
C GLU A 28 24.62 5.01 -22.99
N ALA A 29 23.43 4.86 -22.42
CA ALA A 29 22.51 3.74 -22.65
C ALA A 29 21.86 3.73 -24.04
N GLU A 30 22.10 4.72 -24.90
CA GLU A 30 21.79 4.63 -26.33
C GLU A 30 22.90 3.90 -27.11
N GLN A 31 24.12 3.90 -26.58
CA GLN A 31 25.33 3.42 -27.26
C GLN A 31 25.69 1.98 -26.90
N TRP A 32 25.11 1.38 -25.85
CA TRP A 32 25.50 0.04 -25.38
C TRP A 32 25.36 -1.06 -26.45
N ARG A 33 24.35 -0.97 -27.34
CA ARG A 33 24.11 -2.00 -28.38
C ARG A 33 25.17 -2.03 -29.46
N THR A 34 25.88 -0.92 -29.68
CA THR A 34 26.94 -0.82 -30.71
C THR A 34 28.31 -1.23 -30.18
N LEU A 35 28.39 -1.55 -28.88
CA LEU A 35 29.62 -1.84 -28.17
C LEU A 35 29.64 -3.31 -27.73
N SER A 36 29.98 -4.20 -28.65
CA SER A 36 30.33 -5.58 -28.30
C SER A 36 31.72 -5.60 -27.65
N ASN A 37 31.84 -6.08 -26.40
CA ASN A 37 33.11 -6.29 -25.67
C ASN A 37 33.94 -5.02 -25.35
N THR A 38 33.32 -3.92 -24.95
CA THR A 38 34.09 -2.77 -24.46
C THR A 38 34.03 -2.68 -22.94
N GLY A 39 35.18 -2.72 -22.29
CA GLY A 39 35.28 -2.59 -20.84
C GLY A 39 34.68 -1.27 -20.29
N PRO A 40 34.52 -1.16 -18.96
CA PRO A 40 33.82 -0.08 -18.27
C PRO A 40 34.24 1.36 -18.65
N GLY A 41 35.46 1.54 -19.16
CA GLY A 41 36.02 2.85 -19.49
C GLY A 41 35.30 3.63 -20.61
N ARG A 42 34.47 2.98 -21.45
CA ARG A 42 33.74 3.67 -22.54
C ARG A 42 32.37 4.21 -22.16
N LEU A 43 31.69 3.56 -21.21
CA LEU A 43 30.38 3.98 -20.69
C LEU A 43 30.45 4.16 -19.16
N PRO A 44 31.33 5.07 -18.68
CA PRO A 44 31.63 5.17 -17.26
C PRO A 44 30.39 5.53 -16.43
N LYS A 45 29.45 6.31 -16.97
CA LYS A 45 28.24 6.73 -16.23
C LYS A 45 27.22 5.60 -16.15
N LEU A 46 27.02 4.83 -17.22
CA LEU A 46 26.15 3.67 -17.20
C LEU A 46 26.65 2.61 -16.21
N PHE A 47 27.95 2.31 -16.22
CA PHE A 47 28.53 1.27 -15.35
C PHE A 47 28.49 1.67 -13.87
N GLU A 48 28.95 2.90 -13.57
CA GLU A 48 28.90 3.48 -12.23
C GLU A 48 27.46 3.50 -11.71
N TRP A 49 26.51 4.00 -12.50
CA TRP A 49 25.11 4.04 -12.11
C TRP A 49 24.52 2.64 -11.91
N SER A 50 24.79 1.69 -12.81
CA SER A 50 24.29 0.30 -12.71
C SER A 50 24.73 -0.38 -11.41
N CYS A 51 25.98 -0.17 -10.98
CA CYS A 51 26.50 -0.77 -9.75
C CYS A 51 25.83 -0.22 -8.49
N PHE A 52 25.40 1.04 -8.50
CA PHE A 52 25.02 1.74 -7.27
C PHE A 52 23.55 2.17 -7.20
N VAL A 53 22.83 2.21 -8.32
CA VAL A 53 21.38 2.43 -8.35
C VAL A 53 20.64 1.31 -7.63
N ARG A 54 19.56 1.63 -6.90
CA ARG A 54 18.72 0.61 -6.29
C ARG A 54 17.95 -0.13 -7.37
N VAL A 55 17.78 -1.45 -7.22
CA VAL A 55 17.09 -2.30 -8.23
C VAL A 55 15.71 -1.74 -8.60
N GLN A 56 14.96 -1.21 -7.62
CA GLN A 56 13.64 -0.63 -7.84
C GLN A 56 13.62 0.76 -8.49
N ASP A 57 14.76 1.43 -8.59
CA ASP A 57 14.87 2.77 -9.19
C ASP A 57 15.30 2.68 -10.68
N VAL A 58 15.51 1.47 -11.20
CA VAL A 58 15.79 1.23 -12.62
C VAL A 58 14.48 1.23 -13.40
N SER A 59 14.35 2.13 -14.37
CA SER A 59 13.20 2.17 -15.27
C SER A 59 13.25 1.07 -16.31
N ASP A 60 12.08 0.70 -16.84
CA ASP A 60 11.92 -0.37 -17.83
C ASP A 60 12.83 -0.17 -19.05
N GLU A 61 12.99 1.06 -19.54
CA GLU A 61 13.86 1.34 -20.68
C GLU A 61 15.37 1.13 -20.41
N LEU A 62 15.76 1.09 -19.13
CA LEU A 62 17.15 0.94 -18.70
C LEU A 62 17.49 -0.49 -18.23
N LEU A 63 16.54 -1.41 -18.16
CA LEU A 63 16.79 -2.78 -17.68
C LEU A 63 17.92 -3.49 -18.45
N GLU A 64 17.82 -3.54 -19.79
CA GLU A 64 18.84 -4.15 -20.64
C GLU A 64 20.22 -3.45 -20.55
N PRO A 65 20.33 -2.11 -20.68
CA PRO A 65 21.58 -1.39 -20.44
C PRO A 65 22.21 -1.65 -19.07
N VAL A 66 21.40 -1.73 -18.01
CA VAL A 66 21.88 -1.99 -16.65
C VAL A 66 22.37 -3.42 -16.49
N ILE A 67 21.64 -4.41 -17.03
CA ILE A 67 22.10 -5.80 -17.06
C ILE A 67 23.46 -5.88 -17.76
N PHE A 68 23.59 -5.24 -18.92
CA PHE A 68 24.86 -5.15 -19.64
C PHE A 68 25.98 -4.52 -18.77
N GLY A 69 25.72 -3.39 -18.12
CA GLY A 69 26.70 -2.72 -17.26
C GLY A 69 27.12 -3.55 -16.04
N LEU A 70 26.19 -4.27 -15.43
CA LEU A 70 26.46 -5.19 -14.32
C LEU A 70 27.27 -6.40 -14.76
N GLU A 71 26.92 -7.03 -15.88
CA GLU A 71 27.63 -8.20 -16.40
C GLU A 71 29.06 -7.86 -16.83
N ASN A 72 29.27 -6.70 -17.49
CA ASN A 72 30.62 -6.25 -17.83
C ASN A 72 31.44 -5.83 -16.61
N THR A 73 30.80 -5.28 -15.56
CA THR A 73 31.49 -5.04 -14.29
C THR A 73 31.93 -6.36 -13.64
N LEU A 74 31.07 -7.38 -13.65
CA LEU A 74 31.41 -8.71 -13.14
C LEU A 74 32.54 -9.34 -13.96
N ASP A 75 32.46 -9.30 -15.29
CA ASP A 75 33.53 -9.75 -16.17
C ASP A 75 34.87 -9.07 -15.82
N ALA A 76 34.86 -7.74 -15.66
CA ALA A 76 36.06 -7.02 -15.28
C ALA A 76 36.60 -7.46 -13.92
N LEU A 77 35.74 -7.66 -12.91
CA LEU A 77 36.13 -8.11 -11.59
C LEU A 77 36.74 -9.52 -11.61
N PHE A 78 36.23 -10.44 -12.44
CA PHE A 78 36.71 -11.81 -12.51
C PHE A 78 37.92 -12.00 -13.43
N ASN A 79 38.04 -11.21 -14.50
CA ASN A 79 38.96 -11.48 -15.60
C ASN A 79 40.07 -10.42 -15.81
N HIS A 80 40.11 -9.37 -14.99
CA HIS A 80 41.15 -8.33 -15.09
C HIS A 80 41.96 -8.14 -13.79
N SER A 81 43.17 -7.61 -13.93
CA SER A 81 44.06 -7.32 -12.80
C SER A 81 43.62 -6.06 -12.03
N ASN A 82 44.10 -5.92 -10.79
CA ASN A 82 43.81 -4.75 -9.96
C ASN A 82 44.24 -3.43 -10.62
N GLU A 83 45.33 -3.43 -11.41
CA GLU A 83 45.79 -2.26 -12.16
C GLU A 83 44.77 -1.85 -13.22
N LYS A 84 44.15 -2.81 -13.92
CA LYS A 84 43.06 -2.52 -14.87
C LYS A 84 41.79 -2.06 -14.16
N LEU A 85 41.47 -2.62 -13.01
CA LEU A 85 40.32 -2.17 -12.22
C LEU A 85 40.47 -0.72 -11.72
N LEU A 86 41.69 -0.28 -11.43
CA LEU A 86 42.01 1.13 -11.14
C LEU A 86 41.86 2.01 -12.38
N GLU A 87 42.33 1.55 -13.56
CA GLU A 87 42.17 2.27 -14.83
C GLU A 87 40.69 2.47 -15.20
N PHE A 88 39.87 1.43 -14.98
CA PHE A 88 38.42 1.49 -15.16
C PHE A 88 37.70 2.28 -14.07
N LYS A 89 38.42 2.77 -13.06
CA LYS A 89 37.88 3.49 -11.89
C LYS A 89 36.87 2.69 -11.07
N ILE A 90 36.88 1.36 -11.21
CA ILE A 90 36.12 0.45 -10.34
C ILE A 90 36.77 0.45 -8.95
N PHE A 91 38.10 0.39 -8.90
CA PHE A 91 38.89 0.61 -7.69
C PHE A 91 39.44 2.03 -7.64
N GLN A 92 39.82 2.46 -6.44
CA GLN A 92 40.44 3.72 -6.11
C GLN A 92 41.76 3.45 -5.38
N PRO A 93 42.77 4.34 -5.50
CA PRO A 93 44.00 4.21 -4.75
C PRO A 93 43.73 4.15 -3.23
N GLY A 94 44.29 3.14 -2.56
CA GLY A 94 44.14 2.93 -1.12
C GLY A 94 42.96 2.04 -0.70
N ASP A 95 42.17 1.52 -1.64
CA ASP A 95 41.15 0.52 -1.33
C ASP A 95 41.79 -0.79 -0.82
N ASP A 96 41.11 -1.44 0.14
CA ASP A 96 41.30 -2.88 0.37
C ASP A 96 40.70 -3.63 -0.83
N THR A 97 41.56 -3.96 -1.79
CA THR A 97 41.16 -4.58 -3.06
C THR A 97 40.37 -5.87 -2.87
N MET A 98 40.72 -6.71 -1.89
CA MET A 98 40.01 -7.97 -1.64
C MET A 98 38.62 -7.72 -1.06
N GLN A 99 38.52 -6.85 -0.05
CA GLN A 99 37.23 -6.53 0.56
C GLN A 99 36.31 -5.82 -0.45
N LYS A 100 36.86 -4.87 -1.23
CA LYS A 100 36.11 -4.14 -2.24
C LYS A 100 35.64 -5.04 -3.37
N TRP A 101 36.53 -5.92 -3.87
CA TRP A 101 36.19 -6.93 -4.86
C TRP A 101 35.01 -7.78 -4.40
N TYR A 102 35.08 -8.32 -3.17
CA TYR A 102 34.03 -9.18 -2.62
C TYR A 102 32.70 -8.45 -2.55
N ARG A 103 32.67 -7.25 -1.96
CA ARG A 103 31.42 -6.49 -1.80
C ARG A 103 30.81 -6.09 -3.15
N LEU A 104 31.63 -5.68 -4.13
CA LEU A 104 31.16 -5.32 -5.47
C LEU A 104 30.63 -6.54 -6.23
N CYS A 105 31.32 -7.70 -6.16
CA CYS A 105 30.84 -8.93 -6.78
C CYS A 105 29.47 -9.33 -6.24
N ILE A 106 29.33 -9.41 -4.91
CA ILE A 106 28.06 -9.74 -4.26
C ILE A 106 26.97 -8.75 -4.69
N ASN A 107 27.24 -7.45 -4.61
CA ASN A 107 26.28 -6.42 -5.00
C ASN A 107 25.84 -6.56 -6.47
N CYS A 108 26.77 -6.73 -7.40
CA CYS A 108 26.45 -6.85 -8.82
C CYS A 108 25.68 -8.15 -9.12
N LEU A 109 26.09 -9.28 -8.55
CA LEU A 109 25.40 -10.57 -8.69
C LEU A 109 23.96 -10.51 -8.16
N TYR A 110 23.75 -9.87 -7.00
CA TYR A 110 22.40 -9.66 -6.45
C TYR A 110 21.53 -8.78 -7.35
N LYS A 111 22.08 -7.73 -7.94
CA LYS A 111 21.32 -6.83 -8.82
C LYS A 111 21.00 -7.50 -10.15
N VAL A 112 22.00 -8.08 -10.82
CA VAL A 112 21.84 -8.66 -12.15
C VAL A 112 20.84 -9.81 -12.14
N GLN A 113 20.90 -10.71 -11.14
CA GLN A 113 19.94 -11.82 -11.07
C GLN A 113 18.51 -11.32 -10.90
N ARG A 114 18.29 -10.22 -10.16
CA ARG A 114 16.94 -9.64 -9.99
C ARG A 114 16.42 -9.02 -11.27
N HIS A 115 17.26 -8.31 -12.02
CA HIS A 115 16.87 -7.72 -13.30
C HIS A 115 16.62 -8.80 -14.36
N LEU A 116 17.43 -9.86 -14.39
CA LEU A 116 17.21 -11.02 -15.26
C LEU A 116 15.91 -11.77 -14.93
N TYR A 117 15.46 -11.70 -13.68
CA TYR A 117 14.18 -12.25 -13.23
C TYR A 117 12.99 -11.30 -13.39
N ASP A 118 13.21 -10.09 -13.89
CA ASP A 118 12.11 -9.16 -14.14
C ASP A 118 11.17 -9.76 -15.19
N PRO A 119 9.83 -9.70 -15.01
CA PRO A 119 8.87 -10.23 -15.97
C PRO A 119 9.02 -9.70 -17.41
N GLN A 120 9.63 -8.54 -17.61
CA GLN A 120 9.89 -7.98 -18.94
C GLN A 120 11.13 -8.58 -19.61
N ILE A 121 12.09 -9.07 -18.81
CA ILE A 121 13.36 -9.62 -19.28
C ILE A 121 13.30 -11.14 -19.35
N ASP A 122 12.83 -11.77 -18.28
CA ASP A 122 12.63 -13.21 -18.12
C ASP A 122 13.75 -14.10 -18.69
N ARG A 123 14.98 -13.91 -18.20
CA ARG A 123 16.18 -14.68 -18.56
C ARG A 123 16.67 -15.58 -17.41
N PRO A 124 15.88 -16.58 -16.98
CA PRO A 124 16.14 -17.40 -15.80
C PRO A 124 17.42 -18.23 -15.90
N ALA A 125 17.81 -18.67 -17.10
CA ALA A 125 19.05 -19.43 -17.30
C ALA A 125 20.29 -18.58 -16.99
N GLN A 126 20.30 -17.32 -17.40
CA GLN A 126 21.37 -16.38 -17.06
C GLN A 126 21.35 -16.06 -15.56
N ALA A 127 20.17 -15.85 -14.98
CA ALA A 127 20.05 -15.62 -13.54
C ALA A 127 20.57 -16.82 -12.74
N ALA A 128 20.30 -18.06 -13.17
CA ALA A 128 20.78 -19.28 -12.51
C ALA A 128 22.32 -19.34 -12.47
N MET A 129 23.00 -18.93 -13.55
CA MET A 129 24.46 -18.85 -13.59
C MET A 129 25.00 -17.86 -12.54
N HIS A 130 24.46 -16.65 -12.50
CA HIS A 130 24.87 -15.63 -11.53
C HIS A 130 24.56 -16.04 -10.08
N LEU A 131 23.40 -16.65 -9.84
CA LEU A 131 23.01 -17.16 -8.52
C LEU A 131 23.92 -18.30 -8.04
N LYS A 132 24.37 -19.19 -8.95
CA LYS A 132 25.33 -20.24 -8.62
C LYS A 132 26.67 -19.65 -8.17
N THR A 133 27.16 -18.63 -8.88
CA THR A 133 28.37 -17.88 -8.47
C THR A 133 28.17 -17.19 -7.12
N LEU A 134 27.00 -16.59 -6.89
CA LEU A 134 26.67 -15.93 -5.63
C LEU A 134 26.64 -16.90 -4.45
N ILE A 135 26.07 -18.09 -4.62
CA ILE A 135 26.11 -19.16 -3.62
C ILE A 135 27.54 -19.55 -3.30
N PHE A 136 28.38 -19.73 -4.34
CA PHE A 136 29.79 -20.07 -4.15
C PHE A 136 30.53 -19.01 -3.32
N LEU A 137 30.36 -17.72 -3.64
CA LEU A 137 31.03 -16.63 -2.91
C LEU A 137 30.58 -16.52 -1.46
N HIS A 138 29.30 -16.74 -1.17
CA HIS A 138 28.80 -16.73 0.22
C HIS A 138 29.20 -17.98 1.00
N ALA A 139 29.27 -19.15 0.34
CA ALA A 139 29.62 -20.40 0.99
C ALA A 139 31.14 -20.57 1.19
N ALA A 140 31.98 -20.00 0.32
CA ALA A 140 33.43 -20.19 0.37
C ALA A 140 34.08 -19.79 1.71
N PRO A 141 33.77 -18.62 2.32
CA PRO A 141 34.28 -18.25 3.63
C PRO A 141 33.82 -19.17 4.78
N LEU A 142 32.75 -19.94 4.55
CA LEU A 142 32.09 -20.80 5.54
C LEU A 142 32.45 -22.28 5.38
N SER A 143 33.14 -22.64 4.29
CA SER A 143 33.36 -24.01 3.83
C SER A 143 34.15 -24.89 4.78
N SER A 144 34.96 -24.32 5.68
CA SER A 144 35.71 -25.06 6.70
C SER A 144 34.90 -25.38 7.96
N GLN A 145 33.70 -24.80 8.14
CA GLN A 145 32.92 -24.90 9.38
C GLN A 145 31.48 -25.39 9.18
N ILE A 146 30.95 -25.42 7.94
CA ILE A 146 29.51 -25.52 7.71
C ILE A 146 29.20 -26.54 6.59
N GLN A 147 28.57 -27.66 6.96
CA GLN A 147 28.16 -28.72 6.01
C GLN A 147 26.89 -28.35 5.20
N GLU A 148 26.08 -27.40 5.68
CA GLU A 148 24.75 -27.10 5.13
C GLU A 148 24.57 -25.59 4.82
N PRO A 149 25.19 -25.06 3.75
CA PRO A 149 25.18 -23.63 3.45
C PRO A 149 23.79 -23.03 3.21
N TRP A 150 22.82 -23.82 2.75
CA TRP A 150 21.43 -23.36 2.52
C TRP A 150 20.73 -22.95 3.82
N MET A 151 21.19 -23.41 4.98
CA MET A 151 20.64 -23.02 6.28
C MET A 151 20.93 -21.56 6.64
N LEU A 152 21.98 -20.96 6.05
CA LEU A 152 22.44 -19.60 6.36
C LEU A 152 22.01 -18.57 5.31
N ILE A 153 21.88 -19.01 4.06
CA ILE A 153 21.49 -18.18 2.92
C ILE A 153 20.28 -18.76 2.16
N PRO A 154 19.17 -19.08 2.87
CA PRO A 154 18.02 -19.75 2.24
C PRO A 154 17.33 -18.91 1.16
N ASP A 155 17.47 -17.58 1.22
CA ASP A 155 16.94 -16.63 0.24
C ASP A 155 17.64 -16.72 -1.12
N ILE A 156 18.97 -16.89 -1.11
CA ILE A 156 19.76 -17.10 -2.33
C ILE A 156 19.41 -18.45 -2.94
N TYR A 157 19.33 -19.51 -2.11
CA TYR A 157 18.92 -20.84 -2.57
C TYR A 157 17.49 -20.87 -3.13
N CYS A 158 16.55 -20.15 -2.52
CA CYS A 158 15.19 -20.03 -3.04
C CYS A 158 15.19 -19.36 -4.42
N SER A 159 15.98 -18.30 -4.59
CA SER A 159 16.07 -17.60 -5.88
C SER A 159 16.77 -18.45 -6.93
N TYR A 160 17.79 -19.22 -6.55
CA TYR A 160 18.44 -20.19 -7.43
C TYR A 160 17.49 -21.32 -7.85
N ALA A 161 16.70 -21.86 -6.92
CA ALA A 161 15.69 -22.86 -7.23
C ALA A 161 14.61 -22.33 -8.19
N ASP A 162 14.17 -21.09 -7.98
CA ASP A 162 13.26 -20.44 -8.92
C ASP A 162 13.91 -20.31 -10.31
N ALA A 163 15.18 -19.92 -10.38
CA ALA A 163 16.02 -19.86 -11.60
C ALA A 163 16.04 -21.18 -12.35
N LEU A 164 16.34 -22.27 -11.66
CA LEU A 164 16.36 -23.60 -12.22
C LEU A 164 14.98 -23.99 -12.79
N VAL A 165 13.91 -23.78 -12.02
CA VAL A 165 12.55 -24.07 -12.51
C VAL A 165 12.23 -23.19 -13.71
N GLY A 166 12.55 -21.89 -13.68
CA GLY A 166 12.33 -20.96 -14.79
C GLY A 166 13.05 -21.32 -16.08
N THR A 167 14.11 -22.14 -16.04
CA THR A 167 14.75 -22.67 -17.26
C THR A 167 13.97 -23.78 -17.95
N GLY A 168 12.95 -24.35 -17.28
CA GLY A 168 12.21 -25.53 -17.74
C GLY A 168 12.95 -26.85 -17.50
N ILE A 169 14.07 -26.81 -16.78
CA ILE A 169 14.87 -27.99 -16.44
C ILE A 169 14.40 -28.56 -15.09
N PHE A 170 13.54 -29.57 -15.16
CA PHE A 170 13.00 -30.29 -14.00
C PHE A 170 13.87 -31.53 -13.72
N THR A 171 14.78 -31.44 -12.75
CA THR A 171 15.69 -32.53 -12.39
C THR A 171 15.60 -32.85 -10.90
N THR A 172 16.19 -33.99 -10.50
CA THR A 172 16.36 -34.35 -9.09
C THR A 172 17.17 -33.30 -8.33
N GLU A 173 18.12 -32.63 -8.97
CA GLU A 173 18.89 -31.53 -8.36
C GLU A 173 18.00 -30.31 -8.07
N THR A 174 17.12 -29.93 -9.01
CA THR A 174 16.14 -28.86 -8.80
C THR A 174 15.21 -29.19 -7.63
N LYS A 175 14.73 -30.44 -7.55
CA LYS A 175 13.92 -30.94 -6.43
C LYS A 175 14.66 -30.81 -5.09
N VAL A 176 15.88 -31.35 -4.99
CA VAL A 176 16.68 -31.32 -3.75
C VAL A 176 16.98 -29.89 -3.31
N THR A 177 17.22 -28.99 -4.26
CA THR A 177 17.44 -27.56 -3.96
C THR A 177 16.21 -26.92 -3.31
N LEU A 178 15.00 -27.22 -3.79
CA LEU A 178 13.75 -26.73 -3.20
C LEU A 178 13.49 -27.33 -1.81
N GLU A 179 13.80 -28.61 -1.61
CA GLU A 179 13.68 -29.28 -0.31
C GLU A 179 14.61 -28.66 0.74
N ARG A 180 15.86 -28.36 0.36
CA ARG A 180 16.83 -27.64 1.21
C ARG A 180 16.32 -26.26 1.64
N VAL A 181 15.68 -25.52 0.73
CA VAL A 181 15.04 -24.23 1.06
C VAL A 181 13.93 -24.43 2.09
N LEU A 182 13.07 -25.45 1.92
CA LEU A 182 12.01 -25.75 2.89
C LEU A 182 12.56 -26.18 4.25
N GLN A 183 13.61 -27.00 4.28
CA GLN A 183 14.31 -27.41 5.49
C GLN A 183 14.80 -26.18 6.28
N ALA A 184 15.46 -25.24 5.62
CA ALA A 184 15.95 -24.02 6.26
C ALA A 184 14.82 -23.14 6.80
N ILE A 185 13.72 -23.00 6.05
CA ILE A 185 12.53 -22.25 6.49
C ILE A 185 11.88 -22.89 7.73
N GLU A 186 11.85 -24.21 7.79
CA GLU A 186 11.20 -24.94 8.88
C GLU A 186 12.06 -24.98 10.15
N ALA A 187 13.38 -24.90 10.00
CA ALA A 187 14.31 -24.74 11.13
C ALA A 187 14.27 -23.34 11.76
N SER A 188 13.90 -22.30 11.00
CA SER A 188 13.72 -20.92 11.50
C SER A 188 12.39 -20.32 11.05
N PRO A 189 11.28 -20.60 11.77
CA PRO A 189 9.94 -20.15 11.41
C PRO A 189 9.73 -18.68 11.76
N GLU A 190 10.45 -17.79 11.09
CA GLU A 190 10.21 -16.34 11.15
C GLU A 190 9.00 -15.94 10.31
N GLU A 191 8.30 -14.88 10.74
CA GLU A 191 7.09 -14.41 10.06
C GLU A 191 7.36 -13.92 8.62
N ASN A 192 8.59 -13.49 8.35
CA ASN A 192 9.06 -13.00 7.05
C ASN A 192 9.24 -14.12 5.99
N ASN A 193 9.25 -15.41 6.39
CA ASN A 193 9.53 -16.54 5.48
C ASN A 193 8.30 -17.04 4.70
N LYS A 194 7.13 -16.44 4.89
CA LYS A 194 5.86 -16.90 4.26
C LYS A 194 5.91 -16.87 2.73
N VAL A 195 6.51 -15.83 2.13
CA VAL A 195 6.61 -15.69 0.66
C VAL A 195 7.65 -16.66 0.09
N MET A 196 8.76 -16.88 0.80
CA MET A 196 9.78 -17.85 0.40
C MET A 196 9.23 -19.28 0.45
N LYS A 197 8.46 -19.62 1.50
CA LYS A 197 7.75 -20.90 1.61
C LYS A 197 6.74 -21.09 0.48
N LEU A 198 6.03 -20.03 0.13
CA LEU A 198 5.10 -20.03 -1.01
C LEU A 198 5.81 -20.35 -2.33
N ARG A 199 6.91 -19.64 -2.64
CA ARG A 199 7.73 -19.86 -3.85
C ARG A 199 8.24 -21.30 -3.93
N ALA A 200 8.92 -21.76 -2.87
CA ALA A 200 9.49 -23.10 -2.82
C ALA A 200 8.43 -24.20 -2.96
N ARG A 201 7.28 -24.09 -2.29
CA ARG A 201 6.20 -25.08 -2.41
C ARG A 201 5.51 -25.07 -3.77
N ALA A 202 5.34 -23.90 -4.39
CA ALA A 202 4.75 -23.81 -5.73
C ALA A 202 5.66 -24.50 -6.76
N ASN A 203 6.95 -24.15 -6.75
CA ASN A 203 7.95 -24.73 -7.63
C ASN A 203 8.14 -26.23 -7.38
N LEU A 204 8.14 -26.68 -6.11
CA LEU A 204 8.25 -28.11 -5.80
C LEU A 204 7.02 -28.90 -6.27
N SER A 205 5.81 -28.33 -6.16
CA SER A 205 4.60 -28.91 -6.74
C SER A 205 4.73 -29.13 -8.26
N LEU A 206 5.32 -28.17 -9.00
CA LEU A 206 5.56 -28.32 -10.43
C LEU A 206 6.65 -29.36 -10.72
N VAL A 207 7.79 -29.31 -10.02
CA VAL A 207 8.91 -30.22 -10.23
C VAL A 207 8.52 -31.67 -9.96
N LEU A 208 7.81 -31.95 -8.87
CA LEU A 208 7.36 -33.30 -8.54
C LEU A 208 6.37 -33.85 -9.58
N ASP A 209 5.51 -32.99 -10.11
CA ASP A 209 4.56 -33.33 -11.17
C ASP A 209 5.28 -33.69 -12.48
N GLN A 210 6.28 -32.89 -12.87
CA GLN A 210 7.05 -33.13 -14.11
C GLN A 210 8.02 -34.31 -14.02
N LEU A 211 8.52 -34.63 -12.83
CA LEU A 211 9.34 -35.81 -12.57
C LEU A 211 8.50 -37.09 -12.40
N ASP A 212 7.17 -36.97 -12.24
CA ASP A 212 6.25 -38.07 -11.89
C ASP A 212 6.72 -38.86 -10.65
N VAL A 213 7.09 -38.14 -9.58
CA VAL A 213 7.53 -38.73 -8.31
C VAL A 213 6.80 -38.12 -7.13
N GLU A 214 6.69 -38.89 -6.04
CA GLU A 214 6.16 -38.42 -4.74
C GLU A 214 4.79 -37.71 -4.85
N ARG A 215 3.86 -38.37 -5.55
CA ARG A 215 2.52 -37.85 -5.85
C ARG A 215 1.78 -37.27 -4.63
N ASP A 216 1.88 -37.91 -3.47
CA ASP A 216 1.24 -37.41 -2.24
C ASP A 216 1.84 -36.08 -1.77
N ALA A 217 3.16 -35.92 -1.85
CA ALA A 217 3.84 -34.67 -1.53
C ALA A 217 3.48 -33.58 -2.54
N GLN A 218 3.45 -33.91 -3.84
CA GLN A 218 3.00 -33.03 -4.92
C GLN A 218 1.60 -32.47 -4.64
N ILE A 219 0.64 -33.33 -4.29
CA ILE A 219 -0.74 -32.94 -3.97
C ILE A 219 -0.77 -32.06 -2.72
N ALA A 220 0.00 -32.41 -1.69
CA ALA A 220 0.08 -31.64 -0.45
C ALA A 220 0.61 -30.22 -0.69
N HIS A 221 1.69 -30.07 -1.46
CA HIS A 221 2.23 -28.77 -1.84
C HIS A 221 1.23 -27.96 -2.66
N THR A 222 0.61 -28.58 -3.67
CA THR A 222 -0.42 -27.95 -4.52
C THR A 222 -1.57 -27.38 -3.68
N LYS A 223 -2.15 -28.22 -2.82
CA LYS A 223 -3.28 -27.84 -1.94
C LYS A 223 -2.89 -26.74 -0.97
N TRP A 224 -1.69 -26.81 -0.39
CA TRP A 224 -1.22 -25.78 0.52
C TRP A 224 -1.10 -24.42 -0.17
N VAL A 225 -0.44 -24.38 -1.33
CA VAL A 225 -0.21 -23.15 -2.08
C VAL A 225 -1.54 -22.53 -2.53
N ALA A 226 -2.44 -23.32 -3.11
CA ALA A 226 -3.74 -22.82 -3.56
C ALA A 226 -4.55 -22.22 -2.38
N ASN A 227 -4.55 -22.88 -1.22
CA ASN A 227 -5.22 -22.36 -0.02
C ASN A 227 -4.54 -21.10 0.53
N PHE A 228 -3.21 -21.06 0.52
CA PHE A 228 -2.45 -19.89 0.95
C PHE A 228 -2.80 -18.67 0.10
N LEU A 229 -2.77 -18.81 -1.23
CA LEU A 229 -3.07 -17.72 -2.18
C LEU A 229 -4.53 -17.25 -2.09
N ARG A 230 -5.50 -18.16 -1.87
CA ARG A 230 -6.90 -17.77 -1.62
C ARG A 230 -7.06 -16.93 -0.35
N ARG A 231 -6.32 -17.26 0.72
CA ARG A 231 -6.38 -16.54 2.01
C ARG A 231 -5.56 -15.25 2.01
N ASN A 232 -4.48 -15.21 1.23
CA ASN A 232 -3.53 -14.12 1.17
C ASN A 232 -3.36 -13.67 -0.29
N PRO A 233 -4.43 -13.12 -0.92
CA PRO A 233 -4.39 -12.80 -2.34
C PRO A 233 -3.19 -11.90 -2.64
N THR A 234 -2.82 -10.95 -1.78
CA THR A 234 -1.75 -9.97 -2.01
C THR A 234 -0.35 -10.37 -1.56
N ALA A 235 -0.13 -11.63 -1.19
CA ALA A 235 1.22 -12.07 -0.81
C ALA A 235 2.25 -11.84 -1.93
N ILE A 236 1.81 -11.96 -3.18
CA ILE A 236 2.60 -11.77 -4.40
C ILE A 236 1.76 -10.97 -5.41
N ASP A 237 2.40 -10.05 -6.13
CA ASP A 237 1.79 -9.29 -7.23
C ASP A 237 1.49 -10.18 -8.45
N ASN A 238 0.70 -9.67 -9.38
CA ASN A 238 0.25 -10.47 -10.52
C ASN A 238 1.38 -10.73 -11.53
N SER A 239 2.36 -9.84 -11.69
CA SER A 239 3.43 -10.06 -12.67
C SER A 239 4.34 -11.20 -12.23
N TYR A 240 4.74 -11.24 -10.96
CA TYR A 240 5.52 -12.35 -10.43
C TYR A 240 4.72 -13.66 -10.33
N LEU A 241 3.42 -13.61 -10.01
CA LEU A 241 2.59 -14.82 -10.05
C LEU A 241 2.52 -15.45 -11.44
N ARG A 242 2.53 -14.66 -12.52
CA ARG A 242 2.59 -15.22 -13.87
C ARG A 242 3.91 -15.94 -14.11
N LEU A 243 5.04 -15.37 -13.68
CA LEU A 243 6.34 -16.04 -13.77
C LEU A 243 6.39 -17.36 -12.98
N LEU A 244 5.67 -17.43 -11.86
CA LEU A 244 5.65 -18.59 -10.97
C LEU A 244 4.67 -19.68 -11.42
N LEU A 245 3.46 -19.31 -11.84
CA LEU A 245 2.35 -20.25 -12.04
C LEU A 245 1.86 -20.37 -13.48
N ALA A 246 2.18 -19.40 -14.33
CA ALA A 246 1.61 -19.26 -15.68
C ALA A 246 2.66 -18.81 -16.69
N ARG A 247 3.90 -19.31 -16.55
CA ARG A 247 5.01 -18.93 -17.41
C ARG A 247 4.73 -19.38 -18.85
N PRO A 248 4.94 -18.53 -19.86
CA PRO A 248 4.71 -18.94 -21.26
C PRO A 248 5.56 -20.15 -21.64
N ASN A 249 5.00 -21.05 -22.45
CA ASN A 249 5.66 -22.28 -22.93
C ASN A 249 6.03 -23.30 -21.83
N PHE A 250 5.48 -23.15 -20.63
CA PHE A 250 5.64 -24.14 -19.55
C PHE A 250 4.48 -25.13 -19.51
N PRO A 251 4.69 -26.33 -18.93
CA PRO A 251 3.60 -27.24 -18.61
C PRO A 251 2.57 -26.58 -17.68
N PRO A 252 1.28 -26.99 -17.73
CA PRO A 252 0.25 -26.45 -16.86
C PRO A 252 0.61 -26.62 -15.38
N HIS A 253 0.70 -25.51 -14.64
CA HIS A 253 1.11 -25.58 -13.25
C HIS A 253 0.01 -26.21 -12.38
N PRO A 254 0.31 -27.24 -11.55
CA PRO A 254 -0.71 -27.91 -10.73
C PRO A 254 -1.48 -26.97 -9.78
N VAL A 255 -0.77 -26.03 -9.15
CA VAL A 255 -1.36 -24.95 -8.35
C VAL A 255 -2.34 -24.09 -9.16
N LEU A 256 -2.01 -23.69 -10.39
CA LEU A 256 -2.90 -22.87 -11.21
C LEU A 256 -4.16 -23.66 -11.57
N ASN A 257 -4.02 -24.93 -11.93
CA ASN A 257 -5.14 -25.84 -12.17
C ASN A 257 -6.04 -25.95 -10.93
N ALA A 258 -5.45 -26.07 -9.74
CA ALA A 258 -6.19 -26.14 -8.47
C ALA A 258 -6.87 -24.81 -8.09
N LEU A 259 -6.38 -23.67 -8.57
CA LEU A 259 -6.96 -22.34 -8.35
C LEU A 259 -8.09 -22.00 -9.34
N GLY A 260 -8.00 -22.55 -10.56
CA GLY A 260 -8.72 -22.10 -11.75
C GLY A 260 -7.77 -21.34 -12.67
N THR A 261 -7.73 -21.68 -13.96
CA THR A 261 -6.75 -21.14 -14.92
C THR A 261 -6.86 -19.63 -15.15
N ASP A 262 -8.05 -19.08 -14.92
CA ASP A 262 -8.37 -17.65 -15.00
C ASP A 262 -8.22 -16.92 -13.65
N TRP A 263 -7.80 -17.62 -12.59
CA TRP A 263 -7.78 -17.09 -11.22
C TRP A 263 -6.90 -15.83 -11.09
N ILE A 264 -5.75 -15.80 -11.77
CA ILE A 264 -4.83 -14.64 -11.70
C ILE A 264 -5.51 -13.37 -12.23
N GLU A 265 -6.26 -13.47 -13.32
CA GLU A 265 -6.95 -12.33 -13.95
C GLU A 265 -8.21 -11.93 -13.18
N ASN A 266 -8.94 -12.90 -12.64
CA ASN A 266 -10.16 -12.67 -11.88
C ASN A 266 -9.92 -12.36 -10.39
N ARG A 267 -8.65 -12.28 -9.98
CA ARG A 267 -8.27 -11.97 -8.60
C ARG A 267 -8.63 -10.52 -8.24
N LYS A 268 -9.74 -10.34 -7.52
CA LYS A 268 -10.15 -9.03 -6.96
C LYS A 268 -9.20 -8.58 -5.85
N LEU A 269 -8.24 -7.74 -6.22
CA LEU A 269 -7.36 -7.02 -5.29
C LEU A 269 -8.15 -5.90 -4.60
N THR A 270 -8.64 -6.15 -3.39
CA THR A 270 -9.28 -5.09 -2.59
C THR A 270 -8.21 -4.11 -2.05
N ALA A 271 -8.56 -2.83 -1.85
CA ALA A 271 -7.67 -1.84 -1.23
C ALA A 271 -7.12 -2.32 0.14
N ARG A 272 -7.96 -3.07 0.88
CA ARG A 272 -7.60 -3.80 2.10
C ARG A 272 -6.52 -4.84 1.88
N ALA A 273 -6.66 -5.66 0.85
CA ALA A 273 -5.69 -6.69 0.53
C ALA A 273 -4.34 -6.06 0.16
N LEU A 274 -4.33 -4.97 -0.61
CA LEU A 274 -3.09 -4.31 -1.04
C LEU A 274 -2.33 -3.59 0.09
N GLY A 275 -2.85 -3.61 1.33
CA GLY A 275 -2.24 -2.88 2.45
C GLY A 275 -2.27 -1.36 2.29
N LEU A 276 -2.93 -0.85 1.25
CA LEU A 276 -3.05 0.57 0.93
C LEU A 276 -3.92 1.33 1.93
N GLU A 277 -4.76 0.62 2.69
CA GLU A 277 -5.63 1.22 3.71
C GLU A 277 -4.87 1.79 4.91
N LYS A 278 -3.70 1.22 5.26
CA LYS A 278 -2.95 1.63 6.45
C LYS A 278 -1.77 2.49 6.04
N LYS A 279 -1.90 3.80 6.26
CA LYS A 279 -0.82 4.77 6.09
C LYS A 279 -0.58 5.55 7.37
N CYS A 280 0.66 5.98 7.58
CA CYS A 280 0.97 6.94 8.63
C CYS A 280 0.13 8.21 8.43
N HIS A 281 -0.49 8.72 9.48
CA HIS A 281 -1.35 9.89 9.38
C HIS A 281 -0.57 11.15 8.97
N VAL A 282 0.70 11.25 9.39
CA VAL A 282 1.54 12.41 9.15
C VAL A 282 2.31 12.33 7.84
N CYS A 283 3.19 11.32 7.70
CA CYS A 283 4.09 11.21 6.54
C CYS A 283 3.55 10.32 5.41
N ARG A 284 2.34 9.77 5.56
CA ARG A 284 1.65 8.93 4.54
C ARG A 284 2.36 7.64 4.14
N ILE A 285 3.51 7.28 4.74
CA ILE A 285 4.16 6.00 4.46
C ILE A 285 3.19 4.85 4.72
N HIS A 286 3.06 3.96 3.73
CA HIS A 286 2.17 2.83 3.81
C HIS A 286 2.74 1.73 4.73
N GLY A 287 1.83 0.98 5.35
CA GLY A 287 2.17 -0.14 6.23
C GLY A 287 2.98 -1.24 5.53
N VAL A 288 2.95 -1.28 4.19
CA VAL A 288 3.76 -2.18 3.37
C VAL A 288 5.24 -1.77 3.32
N HIS A 289 5.54 -0.49 3.51
CA HIS A 289 6.91 0.05 3.48
C HIS A 289 7.51 0.20 4.87
N LYS A 290 6.66 0.38 5.90
CA LYS A 290 7.11 0.54 7.28
C LYS A 290 6.04 0.09 8.25
N THR A 291 6.42 -0.67 9.27
CA THR A 291 5.50 -1.09 10.34
C THR A 291 4.87 0.14 10.99
N LEU A 292 3.53 0.15 11.07
CA LEU A 292 2.77 1.22 11.69
C LEU A 292 2.18 0.74 13.01
N PHE A 293 2.22 1.58 14.02
CA PHE A 293 1.52 1.35 15.28
C PHE A 293 0.31 2.27 15.42
N ARG A 294 -0.69 1.81 16.17
CA ARG A 294 -1.92 2.56 16.42
C ARG A 294 -1.75 3.44 17.66
N CYS A 295 -2.43 4.58 17.68
CA CYS A 295 -2.56 5.36 18.91
C CYS A 295 -3.10 4.45 20.04
N SER A 296 -2.37 4.28 21.13
CA SER A 296 -2.72 3.37 22.22
C SER A 296 -4.04 3.73 22.91
N ARG A 297 -4.43 5.01 22.90
CA ARG A 297 -5.65 5.49 23.54
C ARG A 297 -6.89 5.30 22.66
N CYS A 298 -6.92 5.90 21.47
CA CYS A 298 -8.12 5.84 20.62
C CYS A 298 -8.10 4.67 19.63
N GLY A 299 -6.93 4.16 19.25
CA GLY A 299 -6.75 3.14 18.21
C GLY A 299 -7.12 3.59 16.79
N CYS A 300 -7.57 4.81 16.55
CA CYS A 300 -8.14 5.21 15.25
C CYS A 300 -7.13 5.75 14.23
N VAL A 301 -5.90 6.04 14.65
CA VAL A 301 -4.86 6.63 13.81
C VAL A 301 -3.60 5.77 13.86
N ASN A 302 -2.92 5.63 12.71
CA ASN A 302 -1.67 4.88 12.58
C ASN A 302 -0.48 5.85 12.44
N TYR A 303 0.64 5.53 13.09
CA TYR A 303 1.89 6.28 13.01
C TYR A 303 3.05 5.32 12.71
N CYS A 304 4.04 5.78 11.96
CA CYS A 304 5.25 5.01 11.71
C CYS A 304 6.36 5.27 12.75
N SER A 305 6.21 6.29 13.59
CA SER A 305 7.18 6.67 14.62
C SER A 305 6.56 7.57 15.70
N PRO A 306 7.13 7.62 16.92
CA PRO A 306 6.68 8.53 17.98
C PRO A 306 6.76 10.01 17.59
N GLU A 307 7.70 10.38 16.72
CA GLU A 307 7.85 11.75 16.21
C GLU A 307 6.64 12.14 15.36
N CYS A 308 6.18 11.25 14.47
CA CYS A 308 4.96 11.46 13.71
C CYS A 308 3.74 11.62 14.65
N GLN A 309 3.66 10.83 15.73
CA GLN A 309 2.59 11.00 16.71
C GLN A 309 2.66 12.36 17.42
N LYS A 310 3.85 12.82 17.83
CA LYS A 310 4.03 14.13 18.50
C LYS A 310 3.63 15.30 17.59
N VAL A 311 4.00 15.24 16.30
CA VAL A 311 3.63 16.25 15.30
C VAL A 311 2.11 16.36 15.16
N ASP A 312 1.41 15.23 15.13
CA ASP A 312 -0.05 15.19 15.01
C ASP A 312 -0.78 15.50 16.32
N TRP A 313 -0.13 15.31 17.49
CA TRP A 313 -0.79 15.35 18.79
C TRP A 313 -1.56 16.65 19.07
N LYS A 314 -1.02 17.80 18.64
CA LYS A 314 -1.70 19.10 18.75
C LYS A 314 -3.10 19.12 18.11
N TYR A 315 -3.31 18.34 17.05
CA TYR A 315 -4.60 18.23 16.35
C TYR A 315 -5.37 16.99 16.78
N HIS A 316 -4.69 15.86 17.00
CA HIS A 316 -5.30 14.59 17.35
C HIS A 316 -5.83 14.53 18.78
N LYS A 317 -5.23 15.22 19.76
CA LYS A 317 -5.59 15.10 21.19
C LYS A 317 -7.10 15.23 21.45
N LEU A 318 -7.75 16.21 20.82
CA LEU A 318 -9.18 16.44 21.01
C LEU A 318 -10.03 15.31 20.42
N SER A 319 -9.73 14.87 19.18
CA SER A 319 -10.46 13.77 18.55
C SER A 319 -10.18 12.43 19.24
N CYS A 320 -8.94 12.22 19.69
CA CYS A 320 -8.51 11.07 20.49
C CYS A 320 -9.34 10.92 21.77
N SER A 321 -9.53 12.02 22.51
CA SER A 321 -10.34 12.01 23.73
C SER A 321 -11.79 11.66 23.46
N LYS A 322 -12.42 12.31 22.45
CA LYS A 322 -13.82 12.05 22.07
C LYS A 322 -14.05 10.60 21.64
N ILE A 323 -13.15 10.05 20.83
CA ILE A 323 -13.23 8.66 20.37
C ILE A 323 -13.07 7.69 21.55
N SER A 324 -12.13 7.97 22.46
CA SER A 324 -11.89 7.15 23.65
C SER A 324 -13.10 7.16 24.59
N GLU A 325 -13.73 8.31 24.76
CA GLU A 325 -14.94 8.48 25.56
C GLU A 325 -16.14 7.75 24.94
N PHE A 326 -16.37 7.94 23.64
CA PHE A 326 -17.39 7.21 22.90
C PHE A 326 -17.24 5.69 23.04
N LYS A 327 -16.02 5.16 22.93
CA LYS A 327 -15.77 3.72 23.12
C LYS A 327 -16.14 3.23 24.53
N ARG A 328 -15.85 4.05 25.55
CA ARG A 328 -16.20 3.75 26.94
C ARG A 328 -17.72 3.78 27.14
N GLU A 329 -18.39 4.81 26.63
CA GLU A 329 -19.85 4.95 26.68
C GLU A 329 -20.53 3.76 26.00
N VAL A 330 -20.11 3.39 24.78
CA VAL A 330 -20.63 2.22 24.08
C VAL A 330 -20.40 0.94 24.88
N GLN A 331 -19.25 0.80 25.55
CA GLN A 331 -18.98 -0.39 26.36
C GLN A 331 -19.89 -0.46 27.60
N GLN A 332 -20.16 0.68 28.25
CA GLN A 332 -21.13 0.75 29.35
C GLN A 332 -22.55 0.44 28.86
N LEU A 333 -22.95 0.99 27.71
CA LEU A 333 -24.26 0.73 27.11
C LEU A 333 -24.45 -0.75 26.78
N LYS A 334 -23.40 -1.49 26.37
CA LYS A 334 -23.56 -2.93 26.11
C LYS A 334 -24.04 -3.71 27.33
N ASP A 335 -23.71 -3.23 28.53
CA ASP A 335 -24.07 -3.89 29.78
C ASP A 335 -25.46 -3.45 30.27
N THR A 336 -25.90 -2.23 29.96
CA THR A 336 -27.16 -1.66 30.46
C THR A 336 -28.30 -1.60 29.44
N ASP A 337 -27.99 -1.36 28.18
CA ASP A 337 -28.92 -1.19 27.06
C ASP A 337 -28.22 -1.60 25.73
N PRO A 338 -28.25 -2.91 25.41
CA PRO A 338 -27.59 -3.43 24.22
C PRO A 338 -28.13 -2.86 22.91
N GLU A 339 -29.40 -2.46 22.85
CA GLU A 339 -30.00 -1.86 21.67
C GLU A 339 -29.47 -0.44 21.43
N ALA A 340 -29.39 0.38 22.48
CA ALA A 340 -28.75 1.69 22.41
C ALA A 340 -27.25 1.59 22.08
N ALA A 341 -26.56 0.58 22.62
CA ALA A 341 -25.16 0.32 22.27
C ALA A 341 -24.99 -0.01 20.78
N GLN A 342 -25.87 -0.86 20.23
CA GLN A 342 -25.87 -1.21 18.81
C GLN A 342 -26.21 0.00 17.94
N MET A 343 -27.20 0.81 18.33
CA MET A 343 -27.54 2.05 17.64
C MET A 343 -26.36 3.03 17.61
N ALA A 344 -25.65 3.21 18.73
CA ALA A 344 -24.47 4.06 18.80
C ALA A 344 -23.34 3.55 17.89
N LEU A 345 -23.12 2.24 17.83
CA LEU A 345 -22.15 1.62 16.92
C LEU A 345 -22.52 1.81 15.45
N ASP A 346 -23.79 1.61 15.11
CA ASP A 346 -24.29 1.81 13.76
C ASP A 346 -24.22 3.30 13.38
N TRP A 347 -24.53 4.21 14.29
CA TRP A 347 -24.40 5.66 14.12
C TRP A 347 -22.97 6.06 13.77
N SER A 348 -21.99 5.55 14.53
CA SER A 348 -20.58 5.81 14.26
C SER A 348 -20.13 5.27 12.90
N LYS A 349 -20.62 4.09 12.49
CA LYS A 349 -20.28 3.49 11.18
C LYS A 349 -20.92 4.23 10.01
N TRP A 350 -22.18 4.63 10.16
CA TRP A 350 -22.92 5.36 9.14
C TRP A 350 -22.27 6.71 8.82
N HIS A 351 -21.70 7.37 9.83
CA HIS A 351 -20.99 8.64 9.67
C HIS A 351 -19.51 8.52 9.25
N ASP A 352 -18.89 7.36 9.38
CA ASP A 352 -17.49 7.16 8.96
C ASP A 352 -17.33 7.44 7.46
N ARG A 353 -16.28 8.21 7.11
CA ARG A 353 -15.96 8.66 5.75
C ARG A 353 -15.86 7.49 4.75
N SER A 354 -15.45 6.32 5.22
CA SER A 354 -15.29 5.12 4.37
C SER A 354 -16.62 4.57 3.83
N TYR A 355 -17.75 4.97 4.43
CA TYR A 355 -19.08 4.45 4.11
C TYR A 355 -20.08 5.54 3.69
N ASN A 356 -19.66 6.81 3.60
CA ASN A 356 -20.59 7.91 3.42
C ASN A 356 -20.95 8.17 1.95
N HIS A 357 -21.99 7.49 1.47
CA HIS A 357 -22.61 7.70 0.15
C HIS A 357 -23.32 9.06 -0.02
N ILE A 358 -23.48 9.81 1.07
CA ILE A 358 -24.27 11.03 1.18
C ILE A 358 -23.47 12.26 0.70
N GLY A 359 -22.14 12.14 0.63
CA GLY A 359 -21.23 13.24 0.27
C GLY A 359 -21.58 13.93 -1.05
N HIS A 360 -21.77 13.17 -2.13
CA HIS A 360 -22.13 13.74 -3.44
C HIS A 360 -23.47 14.47 -3.41
N ALA A 361 -24.45 13.92 -2.67
CA ALA A 361 -25.76 14.54 -2.51
C ALA A 361 -25.64 15.91 -1.80
N TYR A 362 -24.80 16.01 -0.76
CA TYR A 362 -24.55 17.28 -0.08
C TYR A 362 -23.75 18.28 -0.93
N MET A 363 -22.84 17.81 -1.79
CA MET A 363 -22.17 18.68 -2.77
C MET A 363 -23.17 19.32 -3.74
N HIS A 364 -24.20 18.57 -4.16
CA HIS A 364 -25.30 19.10 -4.96
C HIS A 364 -26.18 20.08 -4.19
N ALA A 365 -26.54 19.74 -2.94
CA ALA A 365 -27.35 20.60 -2.07
C ALA A 365 -26.72 21.98 -1.87
N LEU A 366 -25.41 22.00 -1.59
CA LEU A 366 -24.64 23.23 -1.44
C LEU A 366 -24.27 23.86 -2.79
N GLY A 367 -24.49 23.16 -3.91
CA GLY A 367 -24.09 23.57 -5.25
C GLY A 367 -22.63 23.98 -5.35
N LEU A 368 -21.73 23.21 -4.73
CA LEU A 368 -20.30 23.53 -4.62
C LEU A 368 -19.60 23.65 -5.97
N LYS A 369 -20.10 22.98 -7.01
CA LYS A 369 -19.59 23.12 -8.38
C LYS A 369 -19.86 24.51 -8.98
N ARG A 370 -21.00 25.12 -8.62
CA ARG A 370 -21.38 26.46 -9.07
C ARG A 370 -20.70 27.54 -8.22
N ASP A 371 -20.71 27.35 -6.91
CA ASP A 371 -20.08 28.26 -5.96
C ASP A 371 -19.38 27.47 -4.84
N PRO A 372 -18.06 27.22 -4.97
CA PRO A 372 -17.28 26.52 -3.96
C PRO A 372 -17.25 27.24 -2.61
N SER A 373 -17.48 28.56 -2.58
CA SER A 373 -17.46 29.35 -1.33
C SER A 373 -18.60 28.96 -0.39
N ARG A 374 -19.70 28.39 -0.93
CA ARG A 374 -20.83 27.85 -0.14
C ARG A 374 -20.39 26.77 0.83
N GLY A 375 -19.32 26.06 0.51
CA GLY A 375 -18.68 25.09 1.38
C GLY A 375 -18.20 25.64 2.72
N ARG A 376 -17.93 26.95 2.79
CA ARG A 376 -17.48 27.65 4.01
C ARG A 376 -18.51 28.61 4.60
N THR A 377 -19.59 28.89 3.88
CA THR A 377 -20.62 29.87 4.29
C THR A 377 -21.98 29.22 4.59
N HIS A 378 -22.19 27.97 4.17
CA HIS A 378 -23.44 27.23 4.33
C HIS A 378 -23.22 25.88 5.02
N VAL A 379 -24.30 25.33 5.57
CA VAL A 379 -24.36 24.01 6.20
C VAL A 379 -25.59 23.25 5.69
N VAL A 380 -25.40 21.95 5.42
CA VAL A 380 -26.54 21.04 5.23
C VAL A 380 -26.99 20.54 6.60
N VAL A 381 -28.25 20.76 6.95
CA VAL A 381 -28.85 20.22 8.17
C VAL A 381 -29.74 19.06 7.79
N SER A 382 -29.51 17.90 8.40
CA SER A 382 -30.26 16.67 8.16
C SER A 382 -30.77 16.07 9.47
N GLU A 383 -32.02 15.67 9.46
CA GLU A 383 -32.59 14.83 10.52
C GLU A 383 -32.74 13.40 10.03
N VAL A 384 -32.44 12.47 10.92
CA VAL A 384 -32.49 11.04 10.64
C VAL A 384 -33.37 10.28 11.62
N GLU A 385 -33.84 9.13 11.17
CA GLU A 385 -34.39 8.08 12.01
C GLU A 385 -33.52 6.83 11.93
N TYR A 386 -33.56 6.01 12.98
CA TYR A 386 -32.82 4.75 13.04
C TYR A 386 -33.64 3.63 12.39
N THR A 387 -33.05 2.95 11.40
CA THR A 387 -33.68 1.87 10.62
C THR A 387 -32.85 0.60 10.68
N PRO A 388 -32.68 -0.04 11.85
CA PRO A 388 -31.74 -1.15 12.06
C PRO A 388 -32.00 -2.36 11.16
N HIS A 389 -33.25 -2.58 10.78
CA HIS A 389 -33.68 -3.75 10.01
C HIS A 389 -33.84 -3.50 8.51
N ALA A 390 -33.71 -2.26 8.04
CA ALA A 390 -33.89 -1.93 6.62
C ALA A 390 -32.81 -2.55 5.73
N SER A 391 -31.59 -2.75 6.25
CA SER A 391 -30.50 -3.39 5.53
C SER A 391 -29.41 -3.92 6.47
N LYS A 392 -28.66 -4.92 6.02
CA LYS A 392 -27.39 -5.33 6.64
C LYS A 392 -26.24 -4.37 6.33
N ASP A 393 -26.37 -3.57 5.28
CA ASP A 393 -25.38 -2.58 4.87
C ASP A 393 -25.43 -1.35 5.80
N PRO A 394 -24.30 -0.99 6.46
CA PRO A 394 -24.22 0.14 7.39
C PRO A 394 -24.75 1.47 6.82
N ARG A 395 -24.69 1.65 5.49
CA ARG A 395 -25.14 2.87 4.81
C ARG A 395 -26.63 3.15 4.94
N PHE A 396 -27.44 2.11 5.19
CA PHE A 396 -28.89 2.21 5.26
C PHE A 396 -29.43 1.85 6.65
N LYS A 397 -28.58 1.97 7.68
CA LYS A 397 -29.00 1.86 9.08
C LYS A 397 -29.71 3.10 9.60
N PHE A 398 -29.57 4.22 8.89
CA PHE A 398 -30.29 5.46 9.16
C PHE A 398 -30.90 5.96 7.86
N ARG A 399 -32.07 6.57 7.99
CA ARG A 399 -32.77 7.22 6.88
C ARG A 399 -32.88 8.71 7.16
N ILE A 400 -32.51 9.54 6.19
CA ILE A 400 -32.67 10.99 6.31
C ILE A 400 -34.16 11.30 6.07
N VAL A 401 -34.84 11.83 7.07
CA VAL A 401 -36.28 12.13 7.00
C VAL A 401 -36.54 13.56 6.52
N ARG A 402 -35.67 14.50 6.92
CA ARG A 402 -35.72 15.92 6.56
C ARG A 402 -34.33 16.45 6.29
N CYS A 403 -34.19 17.33 5.31
CA CYS A 403 -32.95 18.07 5.08
C CYS A 403 -33.18 19.45 4.45
N GLY A 404 -32.26 20.37 4.72
CA GLY A 404 -32.24 21.73 4.16
C GLY A 404 -30.85 22.36 4.20
N VAL A 405 -30.68 23.47 3.47
CA VAL A 405 -29.41 24.20 3.40
C VAL A 405 -29.57 25.58 4.03
N PHE A 406 -28.69 25.91 4.95
CA PHE A 406 -28.77 27.16 5.73
C PHE A 406 -27.44 27.89 5.73
N ARG A 407 -27.46 29.23 5.82
CA ARG A 407 -26.25 30.01 6.02
C ARG A 407 -25.74 29.83 7.45
N LEU A 408 -24.43 29.63 7.60
CA LEU A 408 -23.79 29.47 8.89
C LEU A 408 -23.98 30.70 9.79
N ALA A 409 -23.94 31.90 9.21
CA ALA A 409 -24.16 33.16 9.93
C ALA A 409 -25.58 33.25 10.50
N ASP A 410 -26.59 32.79 9.76
CA ASP A 410 -27.98 32.85 10.19
C ASP A 410 -28.28 31.75 11.23
N MET A 411 -27.66 30.57 11.07
CA MET A 411 -27.74 29.48 12.06
C MET A 411 -27.20 29.90 13.43
N ALA A 412 -26.19 30.76 13.46
CA ALA A 412 -25.60 31.27 14.70
C ALA A 412 -26.55 32.16 15.51
N SER A 413 -27.43 32.90 14.84
CA SER A 413 -28.37 33.86 15.45
C SER A 413 -29.79 33.31 15.63
N THR A 414 -30.03 32.07 15.23
CA THR A 414 -31.36 31.44 15.25
C THR A 414 -31.81 31.06 16.65
N ASP A 415 -33.07 31.38 16.98
CA ASP A 415 -33.71 30.91 18.20
C ASP A 415 -34.09 29.42 18.06
N LEU A 416 -33.25 28.56 18.65
CA LEU A 416 -33.46 27.11 18.66
C LEU A 416 -34.49 26.65 19.70
N ASN A 417 -35.02 27.54 20.55
CA ASN A 417 -35.92 27.14 21.64
C ASN A 417 -37.25 26.58 21.15
N ARG A 418 -37.68 26.98 19.94
CA ARG A 418 -38.93 26.51 19.30
C ARG A 418 -38.75 25.23 18.47
N THR A 419 -37.56 24.64 18.48
CA THR A 419 -37.24 23.43 17.70
C THR A 419 -37.38 22.17 18.56
N ARG A 420 -37.64 21.02 17.92
CA ARG A 420 -37.70 19.69 18.55
C ARG A 420 -36.31 19.10 18.85
N ILE A 421 -35.26 19.87 18.59
CA ILE A 421 -33.87 19.48 18.78
C ILE A 421 -33.58 19.43 20.29
N SER A 422 -32.85 18.42 20.76
CA SER A 422 -32.49 18.30 22.17
C SER A 422 -31.52 19.39 22.62
N ASP A 423 -31.45 19.72 23.91
CA ASP A 423 -30.55 20.77 24.40
C ASP A 423 -29.07 20.46 24.15
N ARG A 424 -28.70 19.18 24.10
CA ARG A 424 -27.35 18.74 23.69
C ARG A 424 -27.04 19.17 22.26
N GLU A 425 -27.96 18.93 21.35
CA GLU A 425 -27.82 19.24 19.93
C GLU A 425 -27.91 20.75 19.68
N LYS A 426 -28.76 21.47 20.44
CA LYS A 426 -28.76 22.95 20.45
C LYS A 426 -27.40 23.51 20.84
N ARG A 427 -26.73 22.93 21.85
CA ARG A 427 -25.34 23.31 22.21
C ARG A 427 -24.37 23.04 21.07
N SER A 428 -24.48 21.90 20.39
CA SER A 428 -23.66 21.58 19.21
C SER A 428 -23.92 22.54 18.04
N LEU A 429 -25.17 22.94 17.82
CA LEU A 429 -25.54 23.95 16.81
C LEU A 429 -24.99 25.34 17.15
N ARG A 430 -25.11 25.79 18.40
CA ARG A 430 -24.51 27.06 18.85
C ARG A 430 -22.98 27.04 18.73
N ALA A 431 -22.35 25.87 18.93
CA ALA A 431 -20.93 25.69 18.71
C ALA A 431 -20.51 25.82 17.23
N LEU A 432 -21.43 25.72 16.24
CA LEU A 432 -21.08 26.03 14.84
C LEU A 432 -20.59 27.48 14.70
N ALA A 433 -21.23 28.43 15.40
CA ALA A 433 -20.95 29.85 15.29
C ALA A 433 -19.52 30.24 15.69
N GLY A 434 -18.95 29.55 16.68
CA GLY A 434 -17.60 29.80 17.19
C GLY A 434 -16.55 28.78 16.76
N GLY A 435 -16.94 27.54 16.47
CA GLY A 435 -16.02 26.41 16.28
C GLY A 435 -15.80 25.98 14.82
N VAL A 436 -16.60 26.45 13.87
CA VAL A 436 -16.43 26.10 12.44
C VAL A 436 -15.14 26.68 11.87
N ARG A 437 -14.68 27.83 12.36
CA ARG A 437 -13.39 28.43 11.97
C ARG A 437 -12.22 27.49 12.29
N ASP A 438 -12.17 26.96 13.50
CA ASP A 438 -11.17 25.96 13.90
C ASP A 438 -11.25 24.68 13.05
N MET A 439 -12.46 24.29 12.60
CA MET A 439 -12.64 23.14 11.71
C MET A 439 -12.05 23.40 10.33
N PHE A 440 -12.27 24.61 9.79
CA PHE A 440 -11.66 25.04 8.55
C PHE A 440 -10.14 25.13 8.67
N ASP A 441 -9.63 25.74 9.74
CA ASP A 441 -8.19 25.83 9.99
C ASP A 441 -7.54 24.45 10.07
N ARG A 442 -8.23 23.43 10.59
CA ARG A 442 -7.74 22.04 10.56
C ARG A 442 -7.73 21.42 9.18
N VAL A 443 -8.73 21.74 8.35
CA VAL A 443 -8.76 21.30 6.95
C VAL A 443 -7.60 21.94 6.20
N ASP A 444 -7.45 23.25 6.31
CA ASP A 444 -6.44 24.05 5.63
C ASP A 444 -5.01 23.70 6.10
N ASN A 445 -4.82 23.39 7.39
CA ASN A 445 -3.53 23.01 7.97
C ASN A 445 -3.23 21.50 7.98
N SER A 446 -4.16 20.65 7.52
CA SER A 446 -3.84 19.25 7.31
C SER A 446 -2.79 19.14 6.19
N ASN A 447 -1.92 18.12 6.20
CA ASN A 447 -0.91 17.86 5.15
C ASN A 447 -1.54 17.51 3.77
N LEU A 448 -2.75 17.97 3.47
CA LEU A 448 -3.40 17.95 2.17
C LEU A 448 -2.94 19.13 1.28
N ARG A 449 -1.85 19.83 1.63
CA ARG A 449 -1.34 21.02 0.93
C ARG A 449 -1.04 20.83 -0.56
N GLU A 450 -0.98 19.60 -1.06
CA GLU A 450 -0.81 19.32 -2.49
C GLU A 450 -2.13 19.24 -3.28
N VAL A 451 -3.29 19.26 -2.61
CA VAL A 451 -4.59 19.10 -3.26
C VAL A 451 -5.45 20.34 -3.01
N ASP A 452 -5.78 21.08 -4.06
CA ASP A 452 -6.78 22.16 -4.02
C ASP A 452 -8.11 21.56 -3.52
N ALA A 453 -8.60 22.01 -2.36
CA ALA A 453 -9.70 21.37 -1.65
C ALA A 453 -10.84 22.35 -1.35
N VAL A 454 -12.07 21.89 -1.60
CA VAL A 454 -13.32 22.58 -1.25
C VAL A 454 -13.83 22.04 0.09
N SER A 455 -14.14 22.95 1.02
CA SER A 455 -14.72 22.57 2.31
C SER A 455 -16.20 22.21 2.16
N MET A 456 -16.73 21.35 3.02
CA MET A 456 -18.17 21.05 3.10
C MET A 456 -18.56 20.84 4.55
N VAL A 457 -19.58 21.57 5.02
CA VAL A 457 -20.08 21.48 6.39
C VAL A 457 -21.46 20.82 6.40
N ASP A 458 -21.62 19.81 7.26
CA ASP A 458 -22.90 19.14 7.49
C ASP A 458 -23.17 18.93 8.98
N PHE A 459 -24.43 19.11 9.38
CA PHE A 459 -24.93 18.83 10.71
C PHE A 459 -26.06 17.81 10.61
N THR A 460 -25.87 16.65 11.21
CA THR A 460 -26.87 15.57 11.21
C THR A 460 -27.25 15.21 12.64
N PHE A 461 -28.53 15.00 12.89
CA PHE A 461 -29.05 14.69 14.22
C PHE A 461 -30.29 13.79 14.12
N GLY A 462 -30.76 13.24 15.23
CA GLY A 462 -31.98 12.42 15.25
C GLY A 462 -32.71 12.55 16.58
N VAL A 463 -34.02 12.80 16.52
CA VAL A 463 -34.84 13.11 17.72
C VAL A 463 -34.85 11.96 18.73
N GLU A 464 -34.86 10.71 18.24
CA GLU A 464 -34.83 9.49 19.07
C GLU A 464 -33.41 8.89 19.17
N ILE A 465 -32.41 9.54 18.57
CA ILE A 465 -31.04 9.05 18.54
C ILE A 465 -30.24 9.89 19.53
N SER A 466 -29.55 9.22 20.45
CA SER A 466 -28.70 9.90 21.45
C SER A 466 -27.40 10.42 20.83
N GLY A 467 -27.48 11.34 19.86
CA GLY A 467 -26.32 11.95 19.25
C GLY A 467 -26.62 12.83 18.03
N SER A 468 -25.89 13.95 17.96
CA SER A 468 -25.68 14.71 16.72
C SER A 468 -24.25 14.58 16.24
N ASN A 469 -24.04 14.79 14.95
CA ASN A 469 -22.73 14.87 14.35
C ASN A 469 -22.60 16.16 13.54
N LEU A 470 -21.57 16.94 13.86
CA LEU A 470 -21.15 18.12 13.11
C LEU A 470 -19.83 17.80 12.42
N MET A 471 -19.81 17.88 11.09
CA MET A 471 -18.66 17.56 10.29
C MET A 471 -18.24 18.71 9.39
N CYS A 472 -16.93 18.87 9.21
CA CYS A 472 -16.31 19.63 8.13
C CYS A 472 -15.44 18.66 7.32
N ARG A 473 -15.67 18.59 6.01
CA ARG A 473 -14.99 17.70 5.08
C ARG A 473 -14.17 18.52 4.09
N ALA A 474 -12.99 18.01 3.76
CA ALA A 474 -12.18 18.51 2.65
C ALA A 474 -12.47 17.60 1.45
N ILE A 475 -12.93 18.18 0.36
CA ILE A 475 -13.24 17.50 -0.90
C ILE A 475 -12.22 17.99 -1.92
N ASP A 476 -11.55 17.07 -2.60
CA ASP A 476 -10.67 17.42 -3.72
C ASP A 476 -11.44 18.23 -4.79
N ARG A 477 -10.88 19.35 -5.26
CA ARG A 477 -11.53 20.25 -6.21
C ARG A 477 -11.84 19.56 -7.52
N VAL A 478 -10.96 18.68 -8.01
CA VAL A 478 -11.19 17.93 -9.25
C VAL A 478 -12.47 17.09 -9.13
N THR A 479 -12.69 16.46 -7.97
CA THR A 479 -13.94 15.74 -7.68
C THR A 479 -15.18 16.64 -7.77
N VAL A 480 -15.11 17.88 -7.27
CA VAL A 480 -16.23 18.85 -7.35
C VAL A 480 -16.51 19.26 -8.80
N GLU A 481 -15.45 19.55 -9.56
CA GLU A 481 -15.55 20.02 -10.94
C GLU A 481 -16.06 18.92 -11.88
N GLN A 482 -15.63 17.68 -11.68
CA GLN A 482 -16.03 16.54 -12.51
C GLN A 482 -17.43 16.03 -12.18
N LEU A 483 -17.98 16.29 -10.99
CA LEU A 483 -19.29 15.80 -10.59
C LEU A 483 -20.39 16.38 -11.51
N PRO A 484 -21.14 15.55 -12.26
CA PRO A 484 -22.28 16.03 -13.06
C PRO A 484 -23.39 16.52 -12.14
N TYR A 485 -23.94 17.72 -12.39
CA TYR A 485 -25.01 18.25 -11.54
C TYR A 485 -26.25 17.36 -11.60
N ASN A 486 -26.79 16.99 -10.44
CA ASN A 486 -28.02 16.22 -10.32
C ASN A 486 -29.08 17.05 -9.58
N SER A 487 -30.09 17.53 -10.30
CA SER A 487 -31.22 18.29 -9.71
C SER A 487 -32.12 17.43 -8.81
N TYR A 488 -32.03 16.10 -8.90
CA TYR A 488 -32.76 15.14 -8.06
C TYR A 488 -31.90 14.56 -6.94
N TRP A 489 -30.86 15.28 -6.49
CA TRP A 489 -29.91 14.81 -5.48
C TRP A 489 -30.58 14.33 -4.18
N ARG A 490 -31.74 14.87 -3.79
CA ARG A 490 -32.51 14.39 -2.62
C ARG A 490 -32.89 12.92 -2.73
N LYS A 491 -33.11 12.38 -3.94
CA LYS A 491 -33.36 10.94 -4.17
C LYS A 491 -32.12 10.07 -3.92
N MET A 492 -30.92 10.65 -3.90
CA MET A 492 -29.67 9.93 -3.62
C MET A 492 -29.47 9.67 -2.12
N LEU A 493 -30.16 10.40 -1.25
CA LEU A 493 -29.97 10.34 0.20
C LEU A 493 -30.51 9.07 0.86
N ASN A 494 -31.51 8.43 0.25
CA ASN A 494 -32.21 7.27 0.82
C ASN A 494 -32.45 6.19 -0.24
N LYS A 495 -32.53 4.93 0.19
CA LYS A 495 -33.24 3.89 -0.56
C LYS A 495 -34.74 4.02 -0.26
N GLY A 496 -35.45 4.75 -1.10
CA GLY A 496 -36.90 4.98 -0.95
C GLY A 496 -37.27 6.46 -1.14
N PRO A 497 -38.27 6.99 -0.41
CA PRO A 497 -38.72 8.35 -0.61
C PRO A 497 -37.63 9.37 -0.27
N PRO A 498 -37.51 10.47 -1.06
CA PRO A 498 -36.59 11.54 -0.75
C PRO A 498 -36.98 12.24 0.56
N PRO A 499 -36.03 12.82 1.31
CA PRO A 499 -36.33 13.57 2.51
C PRO A 499 -37.14 14.82 2.22
N LYS A 500 -38.01 15.16 3.16
CA LYS A 500 -38.81 16.39 3.11
C LYS A 500 -37.92 17.63 3.34
N PRO A 501 -38.35 18.82 2.88
CA PRO A 501 -37.70 20.07 3.26
C PRO A 501 -37.69 20.27 4.77
N PHE A 502 -36.61 20.87 5.28
CA PHE A 502 -36.50 21.19 6.69
C PHE A 502 -37.15 22.54 6.98
N THR A 503 -38.25 22.54 7.74
CA THR A 503 -39.09 23.74 7.98
C THR A 503 -39.22 24.13 9.45
N ASP A 504 -38.61 23.38 10.37
CA ASP A 504 -38.76 23.59 11.82
C ASP A 504 -37.99 24.82 12.34
N PHE A 505 -37.08 25.39 11.55
CA PHE A 505 -36.41 26.63 11.90
C PHE A 505 -37.26 27.82 11.46
N ALA A 506 -38.19 28.25 12.33
CA ALA A 506 -39.18 29.28 12.01
C ALA A 506 -38.60 30.61 11.48
N SER A 507 -37.35 30.95 11.82
CA SER A 507 -36.66 32.18 11.38
C SER A 507 -35.65 31.97 10.25
N LEU A 508 -35.45 30.73 9.79
CA LEU A 508 -34.44 30.43 8.77
C LEU A 508 -35.09 30.04 7.45
N ARG A 509 -34.55 30.62 6.38
CA ARG A 509 -34.91 30.26 5.02
C ARG A 509 -34.00 29.14 4.54
N ASP A 510 -34.58 28.07 4.00
CA ASP A 510 -33.82 27.10 3.21
C ASP A 510 -33.32 27.80 1.93
N VAL A 511 -32.00 27.87 1.79
CA VAL A 511 -31.29 28.57 0.70
C VAL A 511 -30.67 27.61 -0.30
N GLU A 512 -31.13 26.35 -0.37
CA GLU A 512 -30.65 25.33 -1.32
C GLU A 512 -30.47 25.90 -2.74
N HIS A 513 -31.46 26.64 -3.23
CA HIS A 513 -31.51 27.18 -4.60
C HIS A 513 -31.19 28.68 -4.70
N VAL A 514 -30.71 29.30 -3.62
CA VAL A 514 -30.32 30.72 -3.61
C VAL A 514 -28.79 30.79 -3.72
N PHE A 515 -28.30 31.25 -4.87
CA PHE A 515 -26.88 31.29 -5.24
C PHE A 515 -26.39 32.72 -5.40
#